data_AF-A0A653CVG4-F1
#
_entry.id   AF-A0A653CVG4-F1
#
_cell.length_a   1.000
_cell.length_b   1.000
_cell.length_c   1.000
_cell.angle_alpha   90.00
_cell.angle_beta   90.00
_cell.angle_gamma   90.00
#
_symmetry.space_group_name_H-M   'P 1'
#
loop_
_entity.id
_entity.type
_entity.pdbx_description
1 polymer ?
#
loop_
_entity_poly.entity_id
_entity_poly.type
_entity_poly.pdbx_seq_one_letter_code
_entity_poly.pdbx_strand_id
1 'polypeptide(L)'
;RLLILQLAKARKCYLKEDIYKMKTDELCSLIYTEVVNADYYGYLDNMFDLYLEEIVLCGYEGYSEFLQNKWLYYILKSQRPSGCFPAFLDDSLKTRMKRNSNTFDDGCVDHTTGLGAAVLALHYNYIIKEYPINGVEIA
;
A
#
# COMPACT_ATOMS: atom_id res chain seq x y z
N ARG A 1 -1.68 -12.88 -3.57
CA ARG A 1 -2.60 -13.94 -3.02
C ARG A 1 -3.50 -13.40 -1.91
N LEU A 2 -3.01 -12.49 -1.06
CA LEU A 2 -3.79 -11.87 0.03
C LEU A 2 -5.09 -11.19 -0.46
N LEU A 3 -5.03 -10.42 -1.55
CA LEU A 3 -6.22 -9.79 -2.15
C LEU A 3 -7.37 -10.78 -2.40
N ILE A 4 -7.07 -12.00 -2.84
CA ILE A 4 -8.11 -13.02 -3.10
C ILE A 4 -8.78 -13.45 -1.79
N LEU A 5 -8.00 -13.61 -0.71
CA LEU A 5 -8.54 -13.94 0.62
C LEU A 5 -9.42 -12.80 1.15
N GLN A 6 -8.95 -11.56 1.02
CA GLN A 6 -9.72 -10.37 1.42
C GLN A 6 -11.02 -10.22 0.63
N LEU A 7 -10.98 -10.45 -0.68
CA LEU A 7 -12.18 -10.44 -1.52
C LEU A 7 -13.16 -11.55 -1.12
N ALA A 8 -12.67 -12.76 -0.85
CA ALA A 8 -13.51 -13.85 -0.38
C ALA A 8 -14.16 -13.54 0.98
N LYS A 9 -13.41 -12.94 1.92
CA LYS A 9 -13.96 -12.46 3.20
C LYS A 9 -15.01 -11.36 2.99
N ALA A 10 -14.71 -10.35 2.18
CA ALA A 10 -15.62 -9.25 1.86
C ALA A 10 -16.92 -9.73 1.18
N ARG A 11 -16.83 -10.78 0.36
CA ARG A 11 -17.97 -11.44 -0.30
C ARG A 11 -18.70 -12.44 0.60
N LYS A 12 -18.30 -12.57 1.87
CA LYS A 12 -18.87 -13.50 2.85
C LYS A 12 -18.82 -14.96 2.37
N CYS A 13 -17.79 -15.32 1.62
CA CYS A 13 -17.51 -16.71 1.30
C CYS A 13 -17.24 -17.50 2.59
N TYR A 14 -17.53 -18.80 2.58
CA TYR A 14 -17.22 -19.66 3.72
C TYR A 14 -15.71 -19.80 3.89
N LEU A 15 -15.17 -19.10 4.89
CA LEU A 15 -13.78 -19.12 5.31
C LEU A 15 -13.78 -19.19 6.83
N LYS A 16 -13.06 -20.15 7.40
CA LYS A 16 -12.89 -20.18 8.85
C LYS A 16 -11.94 -19.05 9.25
N GLU A 17 -12.29 -18.28 10.29
CA GLU A 17 -11.51 -17.10 10.71
C GLU A 17 -10.08 -17.46 11.16
N ASP A 18 -9.89 -18.64 11.76
CA ASP A 18 -8.56 -19.17 12.12
C ASP A 18 -7.69 -19.41 10.89
N ILE A 19 -8.27 -19.99 9.83
CA ILE A 19 -7.58 -20.19 8.55
C ILE A 19 -7.29 -18.86 7.86
N TYR A 20 -8.26 -17.93 7.87
CA TYR A 20 -8.08 -16.60 7.31
C TYR A 20 -6.91 -15.90 7.98
N LYS A 21 -6.93 -15.81 9.32
CA LYS A 21 -5.87 -15.19 10.10
C LYS A 21 -4.52 -15.85 9.83
N MET A 22 -4.41 -17.17 9.98
CA MET A 22 -3.17 -17.90 9.74
C MET A 22 -2.58 -17.61 8.35
N LYS A 23 -3.43 -17.56 7.31
CA LYS A 23 -2.99 -17.26 5.94
C LYS A 23 -2.64 -15.81 5.74
N THR A 24 -3.36 -14.89 6.35
CA THR A 24 -3.01 -13.46 6.36
C THR A 24 -1.65 -13.25 7.02
N ASP A 25 -1.42 -13.85 8.19
CA ASP A 25 -0.16 -13.75 8.94
C ASP A 25 1.02 -14.31 8.12
N GLU A 26 0.85 -15.47 7.50
CA GLU A 26 1.84 -16.08 6.60
C GLU A 26 2.17 -15.15 5.42
N LEU A 27 1.14 -14.64 4.73
CA LEU A 27 1.32 -13.81 3.55
C LEU A 27 1.91 -12.44 3.89
N CYS A 28 1.46 -11.79 4.96
CA CYS A 28 1.99 -10.49 5.36
C CYS A 28 3.42 -10.58 5.88
N SER A 29 3.83 -11.70 6.49
CA SER A 29 5.23 -11.94 6.85
C SER A 29 6.14 -12.03 5.61
N LEU A 30 5.68 -12.70 4.55
CA LEU A 30 6.40 -12.80 3.28
C LEU A 30 6.47 -11.44 2.57
N ILE A 31 5.33 -10.75 2.48
CA ILE A 31 5.24 -9.41 1.88
C ILE A 31 6.14 -8.42 2.64
N TYR A 32 6.16 -8.47 3.98
CA TYR A 32 7.03 -7.60 4.76
C TYR A 32 8.50 -7.84 4.45
N THR A 33 8.89 -9.11 4.29
CA THR A 33 10.25 -9.49 3.89
C THR A 33 10.58 -8.95 2.49
N GLU A 34 9.64 -9.00 1.54
CA GLU A 34 9.80 -8.43 0.20
C GLU A 34 10.03 -6.92 0.24
N VAL A 35 9.17 -6.18 0.95
CA VAL A 35 9.29 -4.72 1.12
C VAL A 35 10.60 -4.33 1.78
N VAL A 36 10.99 -5.00 2.87
CA VAL A 36 12.24 -4.71 3.59
C VAL A 36 13.46 -4.97 2.71
N ASN A 37 13.46 -6.06 1.95
CA ASN A 37 14.56 -6.35 1.02
C ASN A 37 14.61 -5.33 -0.12
N ALA A 38 13.46 -4.94 -0.67
CA ALA A 38 13.40 -3.93 -1.72
C ALA A 38 13.90 -2.56 -1.24
N ASP A 39 13.54 -2.17 -0.02
CA ASP A 39 14.06 -0.98 0.64
C ASP A 39 15.58 -1.06 0.84
N TYR A 40 16.06 -2.18 1.38
CA TYR A 40 17.48 -2.41 1.66
C TYR A 40 18.35 -2.36 0.39
N TYR A 41 17.88 -2.94 -0.71
CA TYR A 41 18.62 -2.97 -1.98
C TYR A 41 18.32 -1.78 -2.90
N GLY A 42 17.47 -0.84 -2.50
CA GLY A 42 17.14 0.36 -3.29
C GLY A 42 16.28 0.08 -4.53
N TYR A 43 15.42 -0.94 -4.48
CA TYR A 43 14.56 -1.34 -5.59
C TYR A 43 13.10 -0.85 -5.48
N LEU A 44 12.74 -0.12 -4.41
CA LEU A 44 11.39 0.40 -4.22
C LEU A 44 10.89 1.23 -5.43
N ASP A 45 11.77 2.01 -6.07
CA ASP A 45 11.41 2.83 -7.24
C ASP A 45 10.87 2.00 -8.41
N ASN A 46 11.46 0.81 -8.62
CA ASN A 46 11.09 -0.11 -9.70
C ASN A 46 9.81 -0.89 -9.40
N MET A 47 9.48 -1.04 -8.13
CA MET A 47 8.30 -1.77 -7.68
C MET A 47 7.28 -0.86 -6.99
N PHE A 48 7.32 0.46 -7.23
CA PHE A 48 6.54 1.43 -6.47
C PHE A 48 5.04 1.11 -6.47
N ASP A 49 4.48 0.73 -7.63
CA ASP A 49 3.10 0.24 -7.76
C ASP A 49 2.81 -0.95 -6.83
N LEU A 50 3.65 -1.99 -6.88
CA LEU A 50 3.52 -3.19 -6.06
C LEU A 50 3.72 -2.89 -4.57
N TYR A 51 4.71 -2.07 -4.24
CA TYR A 51 4.99 -1.63 -2.88
C TYR A 51 3.78 -0.93 -2.25
N LEU A 52 3.08 -0.07 -3.00
CA LEU A 52 1.85 0.54 -2.52
C LEU A 52 0.72 -0.50 -2.36
N GLU A 53 0.57 -1.45 -3.30
CA GLU A 53 -0.38 -2.57 -3.15
C GLU A 53 -0.11 -3.36 -1.86
N GLU A 54 1.15 -3.68 -1.59
CA GLU A 54 1.59 -4.45 -0.42
C GLU A 54 1.26 -3.74 0.90
N ILE A 55 1.55 -2.43 0.98
CA ILE A 55 1.18 -1.63 2.16
C ILE A 55 -0.33 -1.56 2.32
N VAL A 56 -1.10 -1.36 1.23
CA VAL A 56 -2.56 -1.33 1.32
C VAL A 56 -3.09 -2.66 1.87
N LEU A 57 -2.66 -3.78 1.29
CA LEU A 57 -3.21 -5.08 1.63
C LEU A 57 -2.90 -5.47 3.08
N CYS A 58 -1.64 -5.35 3.53
CA CYS A 58 -1.26 -5.75 4.89
C CYS A 58 -1.53 -4.67 5.94
N GLY A 59 -1.38 -3.39 5.60
CA GLY A 59 -1.76 -2.29 6.49
C GLY A 59 -3.26 -2.30 6.80
N TYR A 60 -4.11 -2.66 5.83
CA TYR A 60 -5.56 -2.82 6.05
C TYR A 60 -5.90 -3.98 7.00
N GLU A 61 -5.09 -5.04 7.04
CA GLU A 61 -5.25 -6.15 8.00
C GLU A 61 -4.75 -5.81 9.42
N GLY A 62 -4.16 -4.63 9.62
CA GLY A 62 -3.70 -4.14 10.91
C GLY A 62 -2.21 -4.32 11.19
N TYR A 63 -1.41 -4.69 10.19
CA TYR A 63 0.04 -4.81 10.33
C TYR A 63 0.72 -3.44 10.30
N SER A 64 0.85 -2.83 11.48
CA SER A 64 1.43 -1.49 11.66
C SER A 64 2.90 -1.39 11.24
N GLU A 65 3.61 -2.51 11.10
CA GLU A 65 4.97 -2.58 10.60
C GLU A 65 5.09 -2.02 9.17
N PHE A 66 4.01 -2.01 8.40
CA PHE A 66 3.93 -1.37 7.08
C PHE A 66 3.78 0.15 7.13
N LEU A 67 3.48 0.72 8.30
CA LEU A 67 3.13 2.13 8.47
C LEU A 67 4.26 2.95 9.11
N GLN A 68 5.51 2.56 8.86
CA GLN A 68 6.71 3.24 9.37
C GLN A 68 6.92 4.63 8.75
N ASN A 69 7.43 5.58 9.55
CA ASN A 69 7.70 6.94 9.10
C ASN A 69 8.64 7.01 7.88
N LYS A 70 9.68 6.15 7.82
CA LYS A 70 10.61 6.12 6.66
C LYS A 70 9.87 5.89 5.34
N TRP A 71 8.86 5.02 5.36
CA TRP A 71 8.05 4.63 4.21
C TRP A 71 7.00 5.69 3.89
N LEU A 72 6.40 6.31 4.90
CA LEU A 72 5.56 7.50 4.71
C LEU A 72 6.31 8.63 4.00
N TYR A 73 7.52 8.97 4.48
CA TYR A 73 8.32 10.03 3.86
C TYR A 73 8.72 9.68 2.42
N TYR A 74 9.05 8.43 2.16
CA TYR A 74 9.34 7.95 0.81
C TYR A 74 8.12 8.13 -0.12
N ILE A 75 6.93 7.72 0.30
CA ILE A 75 5.69 7.90 -0.47
C ILE A 75 5.40 9.38 -0.70
N LEU A 76 5.45 10.22 0.33
CA LEU A 76 5.21 11.67 0.19
C LEU A 76 6.19 12.33 -0.78
N LYS A 77 7.46 11.91 -0.78
CA LYS A 77 8.46 12.41 -1.73
C LYS A 77 8.18 11.98 -3.17
N SER A 78 7.51 10.84 -3.36
CA SER A 78 7.10 10.31 -4.66
C SER A 78 5.81 10.95 -5.20
N GLN A 79 5.13 11.77 -4.40
CA GLN A 79 3.93 12.49 -4.81
C GLN A 79 4.29 13.67 -5.73
N ARG A 80 3.58 13.81 -6.86
CA ARG A 80 3.71 14.99 -7.73
C ARG A 80 3.08 16.22 -7.08
N PRO A 81 3.41 17.46 -7.49
CA PRO A 81 2.79 18.67 -6.94
C PRO A 81 1.26 18.73 -7.06
N SER A 82 0.68 18.04 -8.04
CA SER A 82 -0.77 17.86 -8.22
C SER A 82 -1.41 16.92 -7.18
N GLY A 83 -0.61 16.22 -6.37
CA GLY A 83 -1.06 15.26 -5.37
C GLY A 83 -1.17 13.82 -5.86
N CYS A 84 -0.95 13.56 -7.16
CA CYS A 84 -1.05 12.24 -7.75
C CYS A 84 0.28 11.47 -7.74
N PHE A 85 0.22 10.21 -8.17
CA PHE A 85 1.36 9.30 -8.18
C PHE A 85 1.61 8.69 -9.58
N PRO A 86 2.89 8.58 -10.02
CA PRO A 86 3.26 7.89 -11.26
C PRO A 86 3.30 6.37 -11.07
N ALA A 87 3.26 5.60 -12.16
CA ALA A 87 3.34 4.13 -12.10
C ALA A 87 4.76 3.61 -11.80
N PHE A 88 5.80 4.35 -12.19
CA PHE A 88 7.21 4.02 -11.93
C PHE A 88 7.96 5.28 -11.54
N LEU A 89 8.94 5.16 -10.64
CA LEU A 89 9.76 6.29 -10.21
C LEU A 89 11.07 6.42 -11.01
N ASP A 90 11.56 5.33 -11.61
CA ASP A 90 12.56 5.34 -12.68
C ASP A 90 11.85 5.59 -14.03
N ASP A 91 11.59 6.86 -14.30
CA ASP A 91 10.77 7.35 -15.40
C ASP A 91 11.52 7.38 -16.75
N SER A 92 12.34 6.35 -17.02
CA SER A 92 12.94 6.12 -18.33
C SER A 92 12.00 5.29 -19.22
N LEU A 93 10.81 5.85 -19.51
CA LEU A 93 9.87 5.43 -20.57
C LEU A 93 9.87 3.92 -20.87
N LYS A 94 9.46 3.08 -19.90
CA LYS A 94 9.35 1.64 -20.12
C LYS A 94 8.10 1.33 -20.95
N THR A 95 8.37 0.81 -22.15
CA THR A 95 7.49 0.52 -23.31
C THR A 95 6.42 -0.57 -23.10
N ARG A 96 6.08 -0.93 -21.86
CA ARG A 96 5.07 -1.96 -21.58
C ARG A 96 3.88 -1.37 -20.81
N MET A 97 2.95 -0.81 -21.57
CA MET A 97 1.65 -0.35 -21.07
C MET A 97 0.79 -1.53 -20.62
N LYS A 98 0.42 -1.60 -19.33
CA LYS A 98 -0.74 -2.39 -18.89
C LYS A 98 -1.99 -1.78 -19.53
N ARG A 99 -2.73 -2.56 -20.31
CA ARG A 99 -3.84 -2.13 -21.19
C ARG A 99 -5.06 -1.45 -20.51
N ASN A 100 -5.07 -1.25 -19.18
CA ASN A 100 -6.27 -0.88 -18.41
C ASN A 100 -6.10 0.32 -17.45
N SER A 101 -4.95 0.98 -17.39
CA SER A 101 -4.72 2.11 -16.47
C SER A 101 -4.78 3.44 -17.22
N ASN A 102 -5.56 4.40 -16.71
CA ASN A 102 -5.62 5.73 -17.31
C ASN A 102 -4.43 6.56 -16.84
N THR A 103 -3.70 7.13 -17.80
CA THR A 103 -2.63 8.09 -17.55
C THR A 103 -3.20 9.50 -17.59
N PHE A 104 -2.85 10.33 -16.61
CA PHE A 104 -3.15 11.75 -16.60
C PHE A 104 -2.10 12.55 -17.40
N ASP A 105 -2.45 13.79 -17.78
CA ASP A 105 -1.58 14.68 -18.57
C ASP A 105 -0.27 15.05 -17.85
N ASP A 106 -0.21 14.88 -16.52
CA ASP A 106 0.97 15.15 -15.68
C ASP A 106 1.85 13.90 -15.44
N GLY A 107 1.62 12.82 -16.18
CA GLY A 107 2.40 11.58 -16.10
C GLY A 107 2.01 10.67 -14.93
N CYS A 108 0.95 11.00 -14.19
CA CYS A 108 0.39 10.14 -13.16
C CYS A 108 -0.49 9.04 -13.73
N VAL A 109 -0.76 8.04 -12.90
CA VAL A 109 -1.64 6.91 -13.23
C VAL A 109 -2.75 6.80 -12.19
N ASP A 110 -3.98 6.60 -12.65
CA ASP A 110 -5.17 6.48 -11.81
C ASP A 110 -5.06 5.39 -10.73
N HIS A 111 -4.62 4.19 -11.13
CA HIS A 111 -4.40 3.04 -10.26
C HIS A 111 -3.43 3.37 -9.12
N THR A 112 -2.22 3.82 -9.46
CA THR A 112 -1.19 4.12 -8.46
C THR A 112 -1.57 5.34 -7.61
N THR A 113 -2.32 6.28 -8.18
CA THR A 113 -2.89 7.41 -7.41
C THR A 113 -3.92 6.93 -6.39
N GLY A 114 -4.81 6.01 -6.78
CA GLY A 114 -5.76 5.38 -5.87
C GLY A 114 -5.07 4.59 -4.74
N LEU A 115 -4.02 3.86 -5.08
CA LEU A 115 -3.19 3.16 -4.10
C LEU A 115 -2.50 4.13 -3.13
N GLY A 116 -1.87 5.19 -3.65
CA GLY A 116 -1.23 6.22 -2.83
C GLY A 116 -2.21 6.88 -1.87
N ALA A 117 -3.43 7.21 -2.34
CA ALA A 117 -4.50 7.72 -1.48
C ALA A 117 -4.90 6.72 -0.38
N ALA A 118 -5.02 5.43 -0.70
CA ALA A 118 -5.34 4.39 0.27
C ALA A 118 -4.23 4.22 1.33
N VAL A 119 -2.96 4.21 0.92
CA VAL A 119 -1.82 4.13 1.86
C VAL A 119 -1.76 5.34 2.78
N LEU A 120 -1.93 6.56 2.23
CA LEU A 120 -1.95 7.78 3.05
C LEU A 120 -3.13 7.78 4.03
N ALA A 121 -4.29 7.24 3.64
CA ALA A 121 -5.42 7.06 4.55
C ALA A 121 -5.11 6.05 5.67
N LEU A 122 -4.39 4.96 5.38
CA LEU A 122 -3.94 4.01 6.41
C LEU A 122 -2.97 4.67 7.40
N HIS A 123 -1.97 5.41 6.91
CA HIS A 123 -1.06 6.17 7.77
C HIS A 123 -1.79 7.19 8.63
N TYR A 124 -2.72 7.95 8.04
CA TYR A 124 -3.53 8.91 8.80
C TYR A 124 -4.31 8.20 9.92
N ASN A 125 -5.02 7.12 9.59
CA ASN A 125 -5.77 6.32 10.56
C ASN A 125 -4.89 5.72 11.67
N TYR A 126 -3.66 5.31 11.33
CA TYR A 126 -2.70 4.81 12.32
C TYR A 126 -2.23 5.94 13.26
N ILE A 127 -1.83 7.09 12.70
CA ILE A 127 -1.35 8.23 13.47
C ILE A 127 -2.42 8.74 14.45
N ILE A 128 -3.67 8.89 14.02
CA ILE A 128 -4.75 9.38 14.90
C ILE A 128 -5.07 8.40 16.03
N LYS A 129 -4.83 7.09 15.84
CA LYS A 129 -5.07 6.07 16.86
C LYS A 129 -3.93 5.96 17.86
N GLU A 130 -2.68 6.06 17.39
CA GLU A 130 -1.49 6.00 18.24
C GLU A 130 -1.24 7.30 19.01
N TYR A 131 -1.59 8.44 18.41
CA TYR A 131 -1.46 9.77 19.01
C TYR A 131 -2.82 10.44 19.10
N PRO A 132 -3.71 9.95 19.99
CA PRO A 132 -5.00 10.58 20.20
C PRO A 132 -4.76 12.04 20.57
N ILE A 133 -5.25 12.95 19.72
CA ILE A 133 -5.18 14.38 19.97
C ILE A 133 -5.96 14.61 21.27
N ASN A 134 -5.23 14.99 22.33
CA ASN A 134 -5.70 15.17 23.71
C ASN A 134 -7.22 15.41 23.81
N GLY A 135 -7.97 14.38 24.20
CA GLY A 135 -9.36 14.50 24.64
C GLY A 135 -10.45 14.04 23.67
N VAL A 136 -10.15 13.45 22.52
CA VAL A 136 -11.18 12.81 21.67
C VAL A 136 -10.94 11.30 21.62
N GLU A 137 -11.65 10.58 22.49
CA GLU A 137 -11.87 9.13 22.31
C GLU A 137 -12.69 8.94 21.04
N ILE A 138 -12.08 8.36 20.01
CA ILE A 138 -12.80 7.92 18.82
C ILE A 138 -13.25 6.48 19.11
N ALA A 139 -14.53 6.34 19.43
CA ALA A 139 -15.22 5.09 19.74
C ALA A 139 -15.20 4.09 18.57
#